data_AF-A0A7C1D2J7-F1
#
_entry.id   AF-A0A7C1D2J7-F1
#
_cell.length_a   1.000
_cell.length_b   1.000
_cell.length_c   1.000
_cell.angle_alpha   90.00
_cell.angle_beta   90.00
_cell.angle_gamma   90.00
#
_symmetry.space_group_name_H-M   'P 1'
#
loop_
_entity.id
_entity.type
_entity.pdbx_description
1 polymer ?
#
loop_
_entity_poly.entity_id
_entity_poly.type
_entity_poly.pdbx_seq_one_letter_code
_entity_poly.pdbx_strand_id
1 'polypeptide(L)'
;LAWWFFSYGGMQDNYCQIPPNDQMDEGCTIGVASGNATTDGRPLVWKTRDNSSEPDNEIAFNSSCPIKFIAVINANETYAWMGVNEKGFAIVNSVTDDLNAGNSGPSNGQLMRDALGNCSTVADFEALLISTNTTGRQTRANFAVIDSTGAAAIFETAGYEFWKFDAHDSIIAPEGYILRTNFAFNGAAKNGLHDNIYSIERFRRQQTLIDQFHRGDSLNHRSILRYQMRDFSDFDSQPLPVPYPQKWRYDRPFGYIYTGVSICRSSSVSASVIQGILPQESPRLSVLWTILGQPAAGIAVPYFPVGQTPAAANGTTTAPLCDISLQIRSLLFDYSANNHYIDSYKLRDDNAGGLWSKIFPAEDSIFTVSDSITTQWRSQTTISTDDILQTQQAVAQYALRKLSHAFEGMVTSISDPQTIAIGPSRFQLWQNYPNPFNASTSIPMTLSADCFGQLQIFDLLGKIILSQNFHCSQTGYKEILFQPDNLASGVYLYRIRLFSDADYRRVIFSKTKKLHYLK
;
A
#
# COMPACT_ATOMS: atom_id res chain seq x y z
N LEU A 1 -16.69 28.85 -21.13
CA LEU A 1 -17.77 29.67 -20.54
C LEU A 1 -18.13 29.09 -19.18
N ALA A 2 -17.67 29.76 -18.12
CA ALA A 2 -18.35 29.96 -16.84
C ALA A 2 -18.78 28.78 -15.92
N TRP A 3 -18.04 28.66 -14.79
CA TRP A 3 -18.44 28.17 -13.44
C TRP A 3 -18.73 26.65 -13.37
N TRP A 4 -18.31 25.86 -12.37
CA TRP A 4 -18.58 25.97 -10.92
C TRP A 4 -17.30 25.68 -10.09
N PHE A 5 -16.82 26.71 -9.39
CA PHE A 5 -16.08 26.55 -8.14
C PHE A 5 -17.12 26.44 -7.03
N PHE A 6 -17.17 25.30 -6.32
CA PHE A 6 -17.77 25.29 -5.00
C PHE A 6 -16.69 25.43 -3.93
N SER A 7 -16.85 26.49 -3.16
CA SER A 7 -16.22 26.71 -1.88
C SER A 7 -16.42 25.51 -0.95
N TYR A 8 -15.33 24.93 -0.47
CA TYR A 8 -15.29 24.15 0.76
C TYR A 8 -15.72 25.06 1.91
N GLY A 9 -17.00 25.00 2.28
CA GLY A 9 -17.58 25.74 3.38
C GLY A 9 -18.65 24.90 4.06
N GLY A 10 -18.31 24.35 5.22
CA GLY A 10 -19.28 23.81 6.18
C GLY A 10 -19.79 22.39 5.90
N MET A 11 -18.91 21.39 5.92
CA MET A 11 -19.34 20.04 6.32
C MET A 11 -19.22 19.98 7.85
N GLN A 12 -20.35 20.08 8.53
CA GLN A 12 -20.52 19.54 9.88
C GLN A 12 -20.19 18.05 9.85
N ASP A 13 -19.63 17.55 10.95
CA ASP A 13 -19.14 16.20 11.25
C ASP A 13 -20.10 15.04 10.89
N ASN A 14 -20.38 14.84 9.61
CA ASN A 14 -21.00 13.61 9.11
C ASN A 14 -19.91 12.60 8.87
N TYR A 15 -19.40 12.03 9.98
CA TYR A 15 -18.60 10.81 9.94
C TYR A 15 -19.33 9.77 9.10
N CYS A 16 -18.82 9.50 7.90
CA CYS A 16 -19.22 8.32 7.13
C CYS A 16 -19.12 7.13 8.10
N GLN A 17 -20.25 6.47 8.31
CA GLN A 17 -20.37 5.34 9.21
C GLN A 17 -19.29 4.33 8.82
N ILE A 18 -18.35 4.07 9.74
CA ILE A 18 -17.40 2.96 9.61
C ILE A 18 -18.26 1.73 9.33
N PRO A 19 -18.16 1.08 8.15
CA PRO A 19 -18.99 -0.07 7.87
C PRO A 19 -18.75 -1.13 8.95
N PRO A 20 -19.78 -1.91 9.34
CA PRO A 20 -19.62 -2.93 10.37
C PRO A 20 -18.45 -3.86 10.04
N ASN A 21 -17.68 -4.22 11.08
CA ASN A 21 -16.37 -4.90 11.00
C ASN A 21 -16.32 -6.08 10.01
N ASP A 22 -17.41 -6.83 9.86
CA ASP A 22 -17.45 -8.06 9.03
C ASP A 22 -17.34 -7.82 7.51
N GLN A 23 -17.55 -6.59 7.02
CA GLN A 23 -17.35 -6.24 5.59
C GLN A 23 -15.94 -5.70 5.28
N MET A 24 -15.06 -5.61 6.27
CA MET A 24 -13.73 -5.00 6.12
C MET A 24 -12.63 -5.99 5.72
N ASP A 25 -12.84 -7.29 5.91
CA ASP A 25 -11.78 -8.30 5.81
C ASP A 25 -11.46 -8.76 4.38
N GLU A 26 -12.40 -8.66 3.45
CA GLU A 26 -12.21 -9.00 2.04
C GLU A 26 -12.58 -7.82 1.14
N GLY A 27 -11.61 -7.30 0.38
CA GLY A 27 -11.94 -6.22 -0.55
C GLY A 27 -10.80 -5.72 -1.43
N CYS A 28 -10.65 -6.35 -2.59
CA CYS A 28 -9.55 -6.07 -3.51
C CYS A 28 -9.71 -4.76 -4.31
N THR A 29 -8.58 -4.20 -4.72
CA THR A 29 -8.51 -3.03 -5.62
C THR A 29 -7.82 -3.45 -6.90
N ILE A 30 -8.45 -3.25 -8.07
CA ILE A 30 -7.90 -3.68 -9.36
C ILE A 30 -7.93 -2.58 -10.42
N GLY A 31 -7.12 -2.75 -11.43
CA GLY A 31 -7.22 -1.98 -12.67
C GLY A 31 -6.49 -2.65 -13.82
N VAL A 32 -6.77 -2.16 -15.02
CA VAL A 32 -6.16 -2.58 -16.27
C VAL A 32 -5.88 -1.36 -17.14
N ALA A 33 -4.77 -1.39 -17.88
CA ALA A 33 -4.39 -0.36 -18.82
C ALA A 33 -3.94 -1.00 -20.13
N SER A 34 -4.42 -0.45 -21.24
CA SER A 34 -3.90 -0.78 -22.57
C SER A 34 -2.49 -0.22 -22.74
N GLY A 35 -1.77 -0.72 -23.75
CA GLY A 35 -0.45 -0.19 -24.11
C GLY A 35 -0.43 1.32 -24.35
N ASN A 36 -1.53 1.88 -24.89
CA ASN A 36 -1.67 3.31 -25.18
C ASN A 36 -1.61 4.21 -23.94
N ALA A 37 -1.99 3.67 -22.78
CA ALA A 37 -1.98 4.41 -21.51
C ALA A 37 -0.64 4.30 -20.76
N THR A 38 0.26 3.41 -21.20
CA THR A 38 1.46 2.99 -20.47
C THR A 38 2.73 3.51 -21.11
N THR A 39 3.76 3.74 -20.31
CA THR A 39 5.02 4.35 -20.78
C THR A 39 5.79 3.54 -21.80
N ASP A 40 5.73 2.21 -21.70
CA ASP A 40 6.54 1.31 -22.50
C ASP A 40 5.72 0.57 -23.56
N GLY A 41 4.46 1.00 -23.74
CA GLY A 41 3.52 0.44 -24.71
C GLY A 41 2.96 -0.94 -24.34
N ARG A 42 3.30 -1.50 -23.17
CA ARG A 42 2.86 -2.85 -22.76
C ARG A 42 1.64 -2.75 -21.87
N PRO A 43 0.59 -3.56 -22.10
CA PRO A 43 -0.57 -3.55 -21.25
C PRO A 43 -0.21 -3.93 -19.80
N LEU A 44 -0.89 -3.31 -18.83
CA LEU A 44 -0.72 -3.58 -17.41
C LEU A 44 -2.04 -4.06 -16.84
N VAL A 45 -1.98 -5.04 -15.92
CA VAL A 45 -3.11 -5.38 -15.05
C VAL A 45 -2.60 -5.50 -13.62
N TRP A 46 -3.36 -5.04 -12.63
CA TRP A 46 -2.88 -5.02 -11.25
C TRP A 46 -3.97 -5.28 -10.23
N LYS A 47 -3.53 -5.76 -9.06
CA LYS A 47 -4.41 -6.06 -7.92
C LYS A 47 -3.69 -5.87 -6.60
N THR A 48 -4.35 -5.18 -5.67
CA THR A 48 -4.11 -5.30 -4.23
C THR A 48 -5.12 -6.31 -3.68
N ARG A 49 -4.63 -7.40 -3.09
CA ARG A 49 -5.45 -8.48 -2.52
C ARG A 49 -5.62 -8.25 -1.03
N ASP A 50 -6.88 -8.17 -0.63
CA ASP A 50 -7.30 -8.02 0.75
C ASP A 50 -8.07 -9.26 1.17
N ASN A 51 -7.50 -10.02 2.11
CA ASN A 51 -8.12 -11.16 2.76
C ASN A 51 -7.34 -11.49 4.04
N SER A 52 -7.77 -10.96 5.19
CA SER A 52 -7.09 -11.18 6.47
C SER A 52 -7.15 -12.63 6.97
N SER A 53 -8.10 -13.43 6.47
CA SER A 53 -8.27 -14.84 6.86
C SER A 53 -7.26 -15.79 6.21
N GLU A 54 -6.69 -15.39 5.07
CA GLU A 54 -5.74 -16.19 4.29
C GLU A 54 -4.46 -15.38 3.99
N PRO A 55 -3.63 -15.09 5.02
CA PRO A 55 -2.49 -14.18 4.90
C PRO A 55 -1.26 -14.82 4.24
N ASP A 56 -1.14 -16.15 4.28
CA ASP A 56 0.01 -16.88 3.78
C ASP A 56 -0.13 -17.06 2.26
N ASN A 57 0.53 -16.19 1.49
CA ASN A 57 0.48 -16.19 0.03
C ASN A 57 1.83 -16.59 -0.59
N GLU A 58 1.77 -17.31 -1.71
CA GLU A 58 2.92 -17.86 -2.43
C GLU A 58 2.81 -17.58 -3.94
N ILE A 59 3.93 -17.67 -4.65
CA ILE A 59 3.95 -17.69 -6.12
C ILE A 59 4.13 -19.13 -6.57
N ALA A 60 3.08 -19.79 -7.03
CA ALA A 60 3.15 -21.17 -7.47
C ALA A 60 3.30 -21.27 -9.00
N PHE A 61 4.10 -22.22 -9.45
CA PHE A 61 4.14 -22.63 -10.86
C PHE A 61 3.24 -23.85 -11.07
N ASN A 62 2.21 -23.68 -11.89
CA ASN A 62 1.30 -24.76 -12.26
C ASN A 62 1.69 -25.34 -13.62
N SER A 63 1.98 -26.64 -13.63
CA SER A 63 2.26 -27.43 -14.84
C SER A 63 1.26 -28.59 -15.05
N SER A 64 0.18 -28.60 -14.26
CA SER A 64 -0.89 -29.62 -14.33
C SER A 64 -1.97 -29.31 -15.36
N CYS A 65 -2.08 -28.06 -15.80
CA CYS A 65 -3.04 -27.61 -16.82
C CYS A 65 -2.42 -27.64 -18.24
N PRO A 66 -3.24 -27.61 -19.30
CA PRO A 66 -2.76 -27.58 -20.69
C PRO A 66 -1.81 -26.40 -20.99
N ILE A 67 -2.12 -25.22 -20.46
CA ILE A 67 -1.23 -24.05 -20.49
C ILE A 67 -0.60 -23.90 -19.11
N LYS A 68 0.73 -23.80 -19.06
CA LYS A 68 1.48 -23.59 -17.81
C LYS A 68 1.38 -22.13 -17.37
N PHE A 69 1.38 -21.90 -16.06
CA PHE A 69 1.26 -20.54 -15.52
C PHE A 69 1.93 -20.38 -14.17
N ILE A 70 2.18 -19.12 -13.81
CA ILE A 70 2.49 -18.72 -12.44
C ILE A 70 1.32 -17.92 -11.87
N ALA A 71 1.03 -18.13 -10.59
CA ALA A 71 -0.05 -17.43 -9.92
C ALA A 71 0.28 -17.16 -8.45
N VAL A 72 -0.32 -16.11 -7.90
CA VAL A 72 -0.45 -15.92 -6.46
C VAL A 72 -1.53 -16.87 -5.95
N ILE A 73 -1.16 -17.71 -4.99
CA ILE A 73 -2.03 -18.70 -4.32
C ILE A 73 -1.94 -18.50 -2.80
N ASN A 74 -2.90 -19.01 -2.04
CA ASN A 74 -2.70 -19.25 -0.60
C ASN A 74 -1.80 -20.49 -0.43
N ALA A 75 -1.03 -20.54 0.66
CA ALA A 75 -0.19 -21.69 0.95
C ALA A 75 -1.02 -22.99 1.01
N ASN A 76 -0.51 -24.07 0.42
CA ASN A 76 -1.15 -25.40 0.37
C ASN A 76 -2.46 -25.51 -0.45
N GLU A 77 -2.77 -24.56 -1.33
CA GLU A 77 -3.93 -24.66 -2.23
C GLU A 77 -3.53 -24.76 -3.72
N THR A 78 -4.53 -24.89 -4.61
CA THR A 78 -4.30 -24.91 -6.07
C THR A 78 -5.08 -23.85 -6.84
N TYR A 79 -5.90 -23.04 -6.15
CA TYR A 79 -6.63 -21.93 -6.73
C TYR A 79 -5.70 -20.77 -7.08
N ALA A 80 -6.15 -19.88 -7.95
CA ALA A 80 -5.38 -18.70 -8.35
C ALA A 80 -6.13 -17.42 -7.95
N TRP A 81 -5.40 -16.44 -7.41
CA TRP A 81 -5.97 -15.13 -7.03
C TRP A 81 -5.48 -13.97 -7.90
N MET A 82 -4.43 -14.21 -8.69
CA MET A 82 -3.92 -13.42 -9.81
C MET A 82 -2.79 -14.21 -10.48
N GLY A 83 -2.57 -14.04 -11.77
CA GLY A 83 -1.48 -14.76 -12.43
C GLY A 83 -1.34 -14.47 -13.91
N VAL A 84 -0.32 -15.08 -14.51
CA VAL A 84 0.00 -15.01 -15.94
C VAL A 84 0.50 -16.34 -16.45
N ASN A 85 0.11 -16.71 -17.66
CA ASN A 85 0.47 -17.97 -18.27
C ASN A 85 1.55 -17.84 -19.35
N GLU A 86 2.08 -18.97 -19.82
CA GLU A 86 3.16 -19.02 -20.82
C GLU A 86 2.76 -18.51 -22.21
N LYS A 87 1.47 -18.16 -22.41
CA LYS A 87 0.94 -17.50 -23.61
C LYS A 87 0.80 -16.00 -23.44
N GLY A 88 1.10 -15.45 -22.26
CA GLY A 88 1.01 -14.02 -21.97
C GLY A 88 -0.40 -13.55 -21.58
N PHE A 89 -1.36 -14.47 -21.42
CA PHE A 89 -2.66 -14.14 -20.84
C PHE A 89 -2.52 -14.00 -19.34
N ALA A 90 -3.01 -12.87 -18.81
CA ALA A 90 -2.99 -12.58 -17.39
C ALA A 90 -4.37 -12.17 -16.89
N ILE A 91 -4.64 -12.52 -15.63
CA ILE A 91 -5.94 -12.27 -15.00
C ILE A 91 -5.76 -11.88 -13.53
N VAL A 92 -6.54 -10.90 -13.10
CA VAL A 92 -6.75 -10.53 -11.70
C VAL A 92 -8.25 -10.31 -11.46
N ASN A 93 -8.68 -10.24 -10.20
CA ASN A 93 -10.09 -9.97 -9.90
C ASN A 93 -10.34 -9.18 -8.62
N SER A 94 -11.54 -8.63 -8.51
CA SER A 94 -12.18 -8.21 -7.26
C SER A 94 -13.60 -8.76 -7.19
N VAL A 95 -13.98 -9.33 -6.06
CA VAL A 95 -15.35 -9.84 -5.83
C VAL A 95 -16.31 -8.65 -5.74
N THR A 96 -17.50 -8.79 -6.32
CA THR A 96 -18.56 -7.77 -6.26
C THR A 96 -19.78 -8.41 -5.62
N ASP A 97 -20.32 -7.83 -4.55
CA ASP A 97 -21.51 -8.37 -3.87
C ASP A 97 -22.84 -7.79 -4.37
N ASP A 98 -22.74 -6.84 -5.31
CA ASP A 98 -23.84 -6.11 -5.93
C ASP A 98 -24.32 -6.71 -7.26
N LEU A 99 -23.83 -7.90 -7.62
CA LEU A 99 -24.30 -8.71 -8.74
C LEU A 99 -24.86 -10.06 -8.25
N ASN A 100 -25.74 -10.69 -9.02
CA ASN A 100 -26.30 -11.99 -8.65
C ASN A 100 -25.29 -13.11 -8.93
N ALA A 101 -24.97 -13.92 -7.91
CA ALA A 101 -24.22 -15.15 -8.09
C ALA A 101 -25.13 -16.28 -8.62
N GLY A 102 -24.54 -17.27 -9.29
CA GLY A 102 -25.23 -18.51 -9.64
C GLY A 102 -25.12 -19.55 -8.53
N ASN A 103 -25.90 -20.63 -8.64
CA ASN A 103 -25.91 -21.71 -7.63
C ASN A 103 -25.02 -22.91 -8.01
N SER A 104 -24.34 -22.82 -9.15
CA SER A 104 -23.55 -23.91 -9.76
C SER A 104 -22.37 -23.35 -10.56
N GLY A 105 -21.46 -24.23 -10.96
CA GLY A 105 -20.27 -23.86 -11.74
C GLY A 105 -19.09 -23.41 -10.87
N PRO A 106 -18.06 -22.81 -11.48
CA PRO A 106 -16.79 -22.57 -10.80
C PRO A 106 -16.90 -21.48 -9.73
N SER A 107 -16.15 -21.68 -8.64
CA SER A 107 -15.87 -20.65 -7.64
C SER A 107 -14.89 -19.61 -8.19
N ASN A 108 -14.64 -18.54 -7.42
CA ASN A 108 -13.81 -17.43 -7.88
C ASN A 108 -12.37 -17.85 -8.23
N GLY A 109 -11.67 -18.47 -7.28
CA GLY A 109 -10.29 -18.95 -7.48
C GLY A 109 -10.19 -20.11 -8.47
N GLN A 110 -11.26 -20.92 -8.61
CA GLN A 110 -11.33 -21.98 -9.61
C GLN A 110 -11.43 -21.40 -11.03
N LEU A 111 -12.32 -20.42 -11.26
CA LEU A 111 -12.48 -19.79 -12.57
C LEU A 111 -11.18 -19.14 -13.05
N MET A 112 -10.44 -18.48 -12.15
CA MET A 112 -9.14 -17.89 -12.48
C MET A 112 -8.08 -18.95 -12.83
N ARG A 113 -8.01 -20.05 -12.08
CA ARG A 113 -7.13 -21.18 -12.38
C ARG A 113 -7.46 -21.79 -13.74
N ASP A 114 -8.74 -21.98 -14.02
CA ASP A 114 -9.21 -22.56 -15.28
C ASP A 114 -8.95 -21.61 -16.46
N ALA A 115 -9.12 -20.29 -16.28
CA ALA A 115 -8.77 -19.29 -17.28
C ALA A 115 -7.25 -19.30 -17.57
N LEU A 116 -6.40 -19.28 -16.54
CA LEU A 116 -4.94 -19.35 -16.73
C LEU A 116 -4.49 -20.63 -17.42
N GLY A 117 -5.16 -21.76 -17.14
CA GLY A 117 -4.83 -23.07 -17.69
C GLY A 117 -5.36 -23.32 -19.11
N ASN A 118 -6.31 -22.52 -19.61
CA ASN A 118 -7.01 -22.80 -20.87
C ASN A 118 -7.12 -21.61 -21.85
N CYS A 119 -6.95 -20.36 -21.40
CA CYS A 119 -7.08 -19.17 -22.25
C CYS A 119 -5.69 -18.67 -22.70
N SER A 120 -5.53 -18.41 -24.00
CA SER A 120 -4.34 -17.73 -24.54
C SER A 120 -4.57 -16.24 -24.77
N THR A 121 -5.84 -15.83 -24.90
CA THR A 121 -6.25 -14.46 -25.24
C THR A 121 -7.45 -14.01 -24.41
N VAL A 122 -7.70 -12.69 -24.41
CA VAL A 122 -8.90 -12.06 -23.87
C VAL A 122 -10.17 -12.60 -24.55
N ALA A 123 -10.09 -12.93 -25.85
CA ALA A 123 -11.19 -13.56 -26.58
C ALA A 123 -11.49 -14.99 -26.09
N ASP A 124 -10.45 -15.77 -25.74
CA ASP A 124 -10.65 -17.11 -25.14
C ASP A 124 -11.34 -17.00 -23.77
N PHE A 125 -10.98 -15.99 -22.98
CA PHE A 125 -11.64 -15.75 -21.69
C PHE A 125 -13.10 -15.33 -21.86
N GLU A 126 -13.41 -14.48 -22.84
CA GLU A 126 -14.79 -14.14 -23.19
C GLU A 126 -15.59 -15.39 -23.61
N ALA A 127 -15.00 -16.27 -24.42
CA ALA A 127 -15.61 -17.55 -24.80
C ALA A 127 -15.83 -18.48 -23.58
N LEU A 128 -14.90 -18.51 -22.63
CA LEU A 128 -15.06 -19.24 -21.36
C LEU A 128 -16.24 -18.69 -20.56
N LEU A 129 -16.40 -17.36 -20.46
CA LEU A 129 -17.54 -16.75 -19.78
C LEU A 129 -18.87 -17.04 -20.49
N ILE A 130 -18.90 -17.00 -21.83
CA ILE A 130 -20.09 -17.40 -22.61
C ILE A 130 -20.45 -18.86 -22.33
N SER A 131 -19.47 -19.77 -22.34
CA SER A 131 -19.73 -21.19 -22.08
C SER A 131 -20.34 -21.42 -20.68
N THR A 132 -19.84 -20.69 -19.68
CA THR A 132 -20.29 -20.82 -18.29
C THR A 132 -21.62 -20.09 -18.02
N ASN A 133 -22.14 -19.27 -18.93
CA ASN A 133 -23.50 -18.73 -18.83
C ASN A 133 -24.57 -19.84 -18.88
N THR A 134 -24.24 -21.02 -19.44
CA THR A 134 -25.17 -22.16 -19.49
C THR A 134 -25.21 -22.92 -18.16
N THR A 135 -24.06 -23.15 -17.54
CA THR A 135 -23.92 -23.91 -16.28
C THR A 135 -24.06 -23.04 -15.04
N GLY A 136 -23.89 -21.72 -15.18
CA GLY A 136 -23.74 -20.79 -14.08
C GLY A 136 -22.29 -20.69 -13.58
N ARG A 137 -22.07 -19.68 -12.73
CA ARG A 137 -20.87 -19.43 -11.94
C ARG A 137 -21.28 -19.12 -10.51
N GLN A 138 -20.64 -19.77 -9.53
CA GLN A 138 -20.83 -19.42 -8.12
C GLN A 138 -20.20 -18.07 -7.78
N THR A 139 -19.25 -17.62 -8.61
CA THR A 139 -18.59 -16.33 -8.46
C THR A 139 -19.37 -15.17 -9.09
N ARG A 140 -19.29 -14.03 -8.43
CA ARG A 140 -19.61 -12.69 -8.93
C ARG A 140 -18.40 -11.80 -8.71
N ALA A 141 -17.83 -11.27 -9.80
CA ALA A 141 -16.55 -10.57 -9.72
C ALA A 141 -16.31 -9.67 -10.94
N ASN A 142 -15.50 -8.63 -10.73
CA ASN A 142 -14.81 -7.93 -11.80
C ASN A 142 -13.53 -8.70 -12.10
N PHE A 143 -13.36 -9.17 -13.34
CA PHE A 143 -12.13 -9.79 -13.82
C PHE A 143 -11.42 -8.85 -14.78
N ALA A 144 -10.21 -8.42 -14.44
CA ALA A 144 -9.37 -7.63 -15.32
C ALA A 144 -8.36 -8.56 -16.00
N VAL A 145 -8.24 -8.45 -17.33
CA VAL A 145 -7.42 -9.34 -18.16
C VAL A 145 -6.61 -8.56 -19.19
N ILE A 146 -5.42 -9.08 -19.50
CA ILE A 146 -4.58 -8.65 -20.62
C ILE A 146 -4.05 -9.89 -21.36
N ASP A 147 -3.60 -9.72 -22.60
CA ASP A 147 -2.93 -10.79 -23.34
C ASP A 147 -1.77 -10.32 -24.23
N SER A 148 -1.13 -11.28 -24.92
CA SER A 148 0.00 -11.05 -25.82
C SER A 148 -0.34 -10.26 -27.09
N THR A 149 -1.63 -10.07 -27.42
CA THR A 149 -2.04 -9.26 -28.58
C THR A 149 -2.08 -7.77 -28.26
N GLY A 150 -1.93 -7.41 -26.98
CA GLY A 150 -2.12 -6.05 -26.48
C GLY A 150 -3.56 -5.76 -26.04
N ALA A 151 -4.45 -6.75 -26.07
CA ALA A 151 -5.81 -6.60 -25.56
C ALA A 151 -5.79 -6.38 -24.04
N ALA A 152 -6.71 -5.55 -23.56
CA ALA A 152 -6.83 -5.15 -22.18
C ALA A 152 -8.31 -4.86 -21.88
N ALA A 153 -8.91 -5.57 -20.91
CA ALA A 153 -10.33 -5.44 -20.63
C ALA A 153 -10.70 -5.77 -19.18
N ILE A 154 -11.85 -5.27 -18.73
CA ILE A 154 -12.54 -5.72 -17.53
C ILE A 154 -13.85 -6.41 -17.90
N PHE A 155 -14.12 -7.55 -17.29
CA PHE A 155 -15.38 -8.28 -17.36
C PHE A 155 -16.08 -8.21 -16.01
N GLU A 156 -17.21 -7.51 -15.93
CA GLU A 156 -18.10 -7.58 -14.77
C GLU A 156 -18.95 -8.84 -14.93
N THR A 157 -18.75 -9.81 -14.06
CA THR A 157 -19.30 -11.16 -14.22
C THR A 157 -20.29 -11.46 -13.10
N ALA A 158 -21.53 -11.75 -13.49
CA ALA A 158 -22.56 -12.32 -12.62
C ALA A 158 -22.65 -13.83 -12.84
N GLY A 159 -23.63 -14.49 -12.22
CA GLY A 159 -23.80 -15.94 -12.26
C GLY A 159 -24.03 -16.50 -13.66
N TYR A 160 -24.79 -15.81 -14.52
CA TYR A 160 -25.21 -16.30 -15.84
C TYR A 160 -25.05 -15.28 -16.97
N GLU A 161 -24.45 -14.13 -16.66
CA GLU A 161 -24.22 -13.03 -17.61
C GLU A 161 -22.92 -12.30 -17.26
N PHE A 162 -22.44 -11.50 -18.20
CA PHE A 162 -21.28 -10.63 -18.01
C PHE A 162 -21.37 -9.39 -18.89
N TRP A 163 -20.60 -8.36 -18.53
CA TRP A 163 -20.41 -7.14 -19.32
C TRP A 163 -18.92 -6.89 -19.53
N LYS A 164 -18.53 -6.67 -20.79
CA LYS A 164 -17.15 -6.38 -21.18
C LYS A 164 -16.92 -4.88 -21.31
N PHE A 165 -15.81 -4.42 -20.75
CA PHE A 165 -15.31 -3.05 -20.86
C PHE A 165 -13.91 -3.12 -21.46
N ASP A 166 -13.75 -2.63 -22.68
CA ASP A 166 -12.48 -2.66 -23.41
C ASP A 166 -11.67 -1.40 -23.12
N ALA A 167 -10.40 -1.56 -22.72
CA ALA A 167 -9.51 -0.44 -22.41
C ALA A 167 -9.02 0.30 -23.66
N HIS A 168 -9.28 -0.21 -24.87
CA HIS A 168 -9.03 0.48 -26.14
C HIS A 168 -10.24 1.26 -26.66
N ASP A 169 -11.43 1.07 -26.08
CA ASP A 169 -12.62 1.82 -26.47
C ASP A 169 -12.57 3.23 -25.87
N SER A 170 -12.40 4.25 -26.71
CA SER A 170 -12.28 5.65 -26.28
C SER A 170 -13.53 6.22 -25.60
N ILE A 171 -14.69 5.58 -25.75
CA ILE A 171 -15.93 5.97 -25.05
C ILE A 171 -15.93 5.41 -23.62
N ILE A 172 -15.44 4.18 -23.46
CA ILE A 172 -15.41 3.48 -22.17
C ILE A 172 -14.19 3.88 -21.33
N ALA A 173 -13.03 3.97 -21.97
CA ALA A 173 -11.71 4.21 -21.39
C ALA A 173 -10.99 5.30 -22.19
N PRO A 174 -11.41 6.58 -22.10
CA PRO A 174 -10.83 7.68 -22.88
C PRO A 174 -9.32 7.85 -22.66
N GLU A 175 -8.85 7.54 -21.45
CA GLU A 175 -7.43 7.59 -21.08
C GLU A 175 -6.73 6.22 -21.22
N GLY A 176 -7.40 5.23 -21.81
CA GLY A 176 -6.84 3.90 -22.10
C GLY A 176 -6.71 2.95 -20.90
N TYR A 177 -7.32 3.27 -19.75
CA TYR A 177 -7.35 2.42 -18.55
C TYR A 177 -8.74 2.31 -17.91
N ILE A 178 -8.97 1.22 -17.18
CA ILE A 178 -10.23 0.93 -16.48
C ILE A 178 -9.91 0.48 -15.05
N LEU A 179 -10.68 0.99 -14.08
CA LEU A 179 -10.47 0.75 -12.66
C LEU A 179 -11.69 0.09 -12.04
N ARG A 180 -11.50 -0.79 -11.05
CA ARG A 180 -12.56 -1.38 -10.23
C ARG A 180 -12.13 -1.63 -8.79
N THR A 181 -13.11 -1.68 -7.91
CA THR A 181 -12.99 -2.18 -6.54
C THR A 181 -14.05 -3.27 -6.33
N ASN A 182 -14.72 -3.34 -5.20
CA ASN A 182 -15.67 -4.41 -4.87
C ASN A 182 -17.12 -4.08 -5.20
N PHE A 183 -17.33 -3.32 -6.25
CA PHE A 183 -18.64 -3.03 -6.83
C PHE A 183 -18.55 -3.08 -8.36
N ALA A 184 -19.70 -3.26 -9.00
CA ALA A 184 -19.86 -3.28 -10.44
C ALA A 184 -20.57 -2.00 -10.92
N PHE A 185 -20.20 -1.51 -12.10
CA PHE A 185 -20.92 -0.42 -12.78
C PHE A 185 -22.29 -0.90 -13.28
N ASN A 186 -22.47 -2.20 -13.51
CA ASN A 186 -23.79 -2.80 -13.74
C ASN A 186 -24.53 -3.19 -12.45
N GLY A 187 -23.90 -3.02 -11.29
CA GLY A 187 -24.46 -3.29 -9.96
C GLY A 187 -24.80 -2.00 -9.20
N ALA A 188 -24.16 -1.79 -8.05
CA ALA A 188 -24.41 -0.66 -7.15
C ALA A 188 -24.15 0.70 -7.81
N ALA A 189 -23.23 0.78 -8.77
CA ALA A 189 -22.92 2.02 -9.49
C ALA A 189 -23.75 2.23 -10.77
N LYS A 190 -24.77 1.41 -11.04
CA LYS A 190 -25.62 1.49 -12.25
C LYS A 190 -26.30 2.85 -12.43
N ASN A 191 -26.65 3.51 -11.33
CA ASN A 191 -27.28 4.82 -11.31
C ASN A 191 -26.30 5.95 -10.95
N GLY A 192 -24.99 5.73 -11.14
CA GLY A 192 -23.94 6.65 -10.78
C GLY A 192 -23.27 6.33 -9.44
N LEU A 193 -22.13 6.99 -9.20
CA LEU A 193 -21.33 6.82 -7.99
C LEU A 193 -21.94 7.63 -6.84
N HIS A 194 -22.04 7.01 -5.65
CA HIS A 194 -22.52 7.67 -4.43
C HIS A 194 -21.81 7.11 -3.19
N ASP A 195 -21.82 7.86 -2.09
CA ASP A 195 -21.01 7.56 -0.89
C ASP A 195 -21.38 6.24 -0.18
N ASN A 196 -22.62 5.77 -0.37
CA ASN A 196 -23.08 4.50 0.22
C ASN A 196 -22.60 3.23 -0.51
N ILE A 197 -21.82 3.35 -1.60
CA ILE A 197 -21.28 2.17 -2.30
C ILE A 197 -20.11 1.60 -1.49
N TYR A 198 -20.15 0.31 -1.16
CA TYR A 198 -19.02 -0.36 -0.53
C TYR A 198 -17.75 -0.18 -1.38
N SER A 199 -16.62 0.15 -0.73
CA SER A 199 -15.32 0.38 -1.37
C SER A 199 -15.22 1.59 -2.33
N ILE A 200 -16.19 2.51 -2.30
CA ILE A 200 -16.16 3.72 -3.14
C ILE A 200 -14.94 4.62 -2.86
N GLU A 201 -14.49 4.68 -1.62
CA GLU A 201 -13.34 5.49 -1.22
C GLU A 201 -12.03 4.98 -1.84
N ARG A 202 -11.80 3.67 -1.81
CA ARG A 202 -10.67 3.04 -2.52
C ARG A 202 -10.73 3.32 -4.02
N PHE A 203 -11.93 3.31 -4.60
CA PHE A 203 -12.12 3.58 -6.02
C PHE A 203 -11.75 5.01 -6.38
N ARG A 204 -12.28 6.01 -5.66
CA ARG A 204 -11.98 7.44 -5.85
C ARG A 204 -10.50 7.74 -5.66
N ARG A 205 -9.88 7.14 -4.63
CA ARG A 205 -8.45 7.30 -4.38
C ARG A 205 -7.61 6.70 -5.50
N GLN A 206 -7.96 5.49 -5.96
CA GLN A 206 -7.31 4.86 -7.09
C GLN A 206 -7.45 5.72 -8.37
N GLN A 207 -8.64 6.25 -8.66
CA GLN A 207 -8.84 7.16 -9.80
C GLN A 207 -7.88 8.35 -9.74
N THR A 208 -7.77 8.99 -8.58
CA THR A 208 -6.88 10.14 -8.37
C THR A 208 -5.42 9.77 -8.65
N LEU A 209 -4.93 8.66 -8.08
CA LEU A 209 -3.54 8.24 -8.23
C LEU A 209 -3.21 7.81 -9.65
N ILE A 210 -4.08 7.03 -10.28
CA ILE A 210 -3.85 6.54 -11.65
C ILE A 210 -3.93 7.69 -12.65
N ASP A 211 -4.86 8.64 -12.50
CA ASP A 211 -4.92 9.85 -13.33
C ASP A 211 -3.64 10.70 -13.17
N GLN A 212 -3.13 10.85 -11.94
CA GLN A 212 -1.85 11.53 -11.69
C GLN A 212 -0.66 10.83 -12.36
N PHE A 213 -0.60 9.51 -12.29
CA PHE A 213 0.48 8.74 -12.92
C PHE A 213 0.40 8.81 -14.44
N HIS A 214 -0.81 8.75 -15.01
CA HIS A 214 -1.06 8.82 -16.44
C HIS A 214 -0.77 10.21 -17.02
N ARG A 215 -1.25 11.29 -16.40
CA ARG A 215 -1.03 12.68 -16.87
C ARG A 215 0.38 13.21 -16.64
N GLY A 216 1.08 12.65 -15.67
CA GLY A 216 2.50 12.91 -15.47
C GLY A 216 3.32 12.20 -16.55
N ASP A 217 4.44 11.63 -16.15
CA ASP A 217 5.34 10.94 -17.08
C ASP A 217 5.26 9.41 -17.01
N SER A 218 4.38 8.78 -16.20
CA SER A 218 4.33 7.31 -16.24
C SER A 218 3.23 6.54 -15.50
N LEU A 219 2.24 6.03 -16.24
CA LEU A 219 1.58 4.79 -15.82
C LEU A 219 2.52 3.61 -16.07
N ASN A 220 3.13 3.11 -15.00
CA ASN A 220 4.13 2.05 -15.02
C ASN A 220 4.04 1.17 -13.76
N HIS A 221 4.67 0.00 -13.80
CA HIS A 221 4.63 -0.96 -12.69
C HIS A 221 5.25 -0.40 -11.39
N ARG A 222 6.36 0.35 -11.46
CA ARG A 222 7.04 0.93 -10.29
C ARG A 222 6.14 1.92 -9.56
N SER A 223 5.47 2.83 -10.27
CA SER A 223 4.57 3.82 -9.66
C SER A 223 3.39 3.16 -8.96
N ILE A 224 2.78 2.16 -9.60
CA ILE A 224 1.66 1.41 -9.01
C ILE A 224 2.11 0.65 -7.75
N LEU A 225 3.20 -0.11 -7.82
CA LEU A 225 3.75 -0.87 -6.68
C LEU A 225 4.21 0.03 -5.54
N ARG A 226 4.90 1.15 -5.85
CA ARG A 226 5.50 2.02 -4.84
C ARG A 226 4.48 2.92 -4.16
N TYR A 227 3.54 3.47 -4.92
CA TYR A 227 2.67 4.55 -4.43
C TYR A 227 1.22 4.11 -4.28
N GLN A 228 0.60 3.47 -5.28
CA GLN A 228 -0.82 3.08 -5.17
C GLN A 228 -1.02 1.92 -4.21
N MET A 229 -0.22 0.87 -4.32
CA MET A 229 -0.35 -0.33 -3.49
C MET A 229 0.12 -0.14 -2.05
N ARG A 230 0.66 1.04 -1.72
CA ARG A 230 1.11 1.44 -0.38
C ARG A 230 0.44 2.74 0.08
N ASP A 231 -0.68 3.10 -0.54
CA ASP A 231 -1.46 4.30 -0.20
C ASP A 231 -2.39 4.02 0.98
N PHE A 232 -2.23 4.82 2.04
CA PHE A 232 -3.05 4.78 3.26
C PHE A 232 -4.08 5.92 3.31
N SER A 233 -4.35 6.59 2.20
CA SER A 233 -5.21 7.77 2.21
C SER A 233 -6.68 7.38 2.40
N ASP A 234 -7.45 8.34 2.90
CA ASP A 234 -8.90 8.28 3.03
C ASP A 234 -9.53 9.65 2.68
N PHE A 235 -10.78 9.90 3.11
CA PHE A 235 -11.53 11.13 2.83
C PHE A 235 -10.90 12.39 3.44
N ASP A 236 -10.33 12.27 4.64
CA ASP A 236 -9.87 13.42 5.45
C ASP A 236 -8.34 13.52 5.54
N SER A 237 -7.62 12.51 5.05
CA SER A 237 -6.17 12.46 5.11
C SER A 237 -5.53 12.10 3.77
N GLN A 238 -4.50 12.88 3.43
CA GLN A 238 -3.47 12.46 2.48
C GLN A 238 -2.20 12.18 3.31
N PRO A 239 -2.12 11.03 4.00
CA PRO A 239 -1.02 10.74 4.92
C PRO A 239 0.27 10.37 4.18
N LEU A 240 0.27 10.42 2.84
CA LEU A 240 1.49 10.48 2.05
C LEU A 240 1.86 11.96 1.79
N PRO A 241 3.03 12.41 2.26
CA PRO A 241 4.15 11.60 2.71
C PRO A 241 4.07 11.16 4.18
N VAL A 242 4.50 9.93 4.46
CA VAL A 242 4.81 9.46 5.83
C VAL A 242 6.18 10.02 6.29
N PRO A 243 6.39 10.26 7.60
CA PRO A 243 5.44 10.01 8.70
C PRO A 243 4.26 10.98 8.71
N TYR A 244 3.10 10.52 9.16
CA TYR A 244 1.91 11.33 9.38
C TYR A 244 2.04 12.08 10.71
N PRO A 245 2.30 13.40 10.73
CA PRO A 245 2.73 14.11 11.93
C PRO A 245 1.54 14.65 12.73
N GLN A 246 0.42 13.92 12.74
CA GLN A 246 -0.84 14.33 13.36
C GLN A 246 -1.53 13.15 14.05
N LYS A 247 -2.68 13.40 14.66
CA LYS A 247 -3.59 12.37 15.13
C LYS A 247 -4.73 12.24 14.13
N TRP A 248 -5.08 11.01 13.81
CA TRP A 248 -6.25 10.73 12.98
C TRP A 248 -7.55 11.28 13.58
N ARG A 249 -7.73 11.07 14.89
CA ARG A 249 -8.75 11.68 15.75
C ARG A 249 -8.12 12.01 17.09
N TYR A 250 -8.70 12.95 17.84
CA TYR A 250 -8.11 13.42 19.10
C TYR A 250 -7.89 12.30 20.15
N ASP A 251 -8.71 11.25 20.10
CA ASP A 251 -8.68 10.05 20.95
C ASP A 251 -7.71 8.96 20.46
N ARG A 252 -7.00 9.18 19.35
CA ARG A 252 -6.09 8.19 18.74
C ARG A 252 -4.62 8.52 18.97
N PRO A 253 -3.74 7.51 18.90
CA PRO A 253 -2.30 7.72 18.99
C PRO A 253 -1.80 8.67 17.90
N PHE A 254 -0.88 9.55 18.27
CA PHE A 254 -0.17 10.41 17.32
C PHE A 254 0.66 9.56 16.37
N GLY A 255 0.69 9.90 15.08
CA GLY A 255 1.47 9.15 14.08
C GLY A 255 0.75 7.94 13.48
N TYR A 256 -0.40 7.55 14.02
CA TYR A 256 -1.15 6.39 13.53
C TYR A 256 -2.16 6.82 12.47
N ILE A 257 -2.20 6.05 11.38
CA ILE A 257 -3.10 6.25 10.25
C ILE A 257 -4.15 5.14 10.28
N TYR A 258 -5.44 5.49 10.20
CA TYR A 258 -6.48 4.48 10.05
C TYR A 258 -6.51 3.99 8.60
N THR A 259 -6.51 2.67 8.41
CA THR A 259 -6.40 2.08 7.06
C THR A 259 -7.65 1.35 6.59
N GLY A 260 -8.74 1.28 7.39
CA GLY A 260 -9.89 0.41 7.09
C GLY A 260 -10.56 0.66 5.73
N VAL A 261 -10.43 1.87 5.18
CA VAL A 261 -10.99 2.27 3.88
C VAL A 261 -9.93 2.55 2.81
N SER A 262 -8.65 2.39 3.14
CA SER A 262 -7.51 2.72 2.26
C SER A 262 -7.21 1.59 1.27
N ILE A 263 -6.47 1.89 0.20
CA ILE A 263 -6.05 0.87 -0.78
C ILE A 263 -5.12 -0.15 -0.13
N CYS A 264 -4.08 0.33 0.57
CA CYS A 264 -3.24 -0.51 1.42
C CYS A 264 -3.77 -0.48 2.84
N ARG A 265 -4.10 -1.65 3.39
CA ARG A 265 -4.77 -1.73 4.67
C ARG A 265 -4.41 -2.97 5.46
N SER A 266 -4.86 -3.03 6.71
CA SER A 266 -4.55 -4.13 7.62
C SER A 266 -4.88 -5.53 7.09
N SER A 267 -5.87 -5.65 6.19
CA SER A 267 -6.28 -6.89 5.51
C SER A 267 -5.49 -7.19 4.23
N SER A 268 -4.60 -6.30 3.77
CA SER A 268 -3.83 -6.51 2.55
C SER A 268 -2.74 -7.56 2.77
N VAL A 269 -2.74 -8.59 1.92
CA VAL A 269 -1.92 -9.81 2.08
C VAL A 269 -1.07 -10.15 0.86
N SER A 270 -1.32 -9.50 -0.27
CA SER A 270 -0.40 -9.46 -1.40
C SER A 270 -0.79 -8.32 -2.34
N ALA A 271 0.16 -7.86 -3.16
CA ALA A 271 -0.12 -6.90 -4.21
C ALA A 271 0.74 -7.19 -5.44
N SER A 272 0.14 -7.18 -6.63
CA SER A 272 0.87 -7.45 -7.86
C SER A 272 0.49 -6.55 -9.02
N VAL A 273 1.50 -6.22 -9.83
CA VAL A 273 1.33 -5.69 -11.19
C VAL A 273 1.82 -6.74 -12.16
N ILE A 274 1.01 -7.09 -13.13
CA ILE A 274 1.39 -7.95 -14.24
C ILE A 274 1.63 -7.05 -15.45
N GLN A 275 2.88 -7.03 -15.90
CA GLN A 275 3.25 -6.37 -17.14
C GLN A 275 3.17 -7.37 -18.28
N GLY A 276 2.35 -7.05 -19.28
CA GLY A 276 2.25 -7.81 -20.52
C GLY A 276 3.47 -7.62 -21.41
N ILE A 277 3.27 -7.86 -22.70
CA ILE A 277 4.32 -7.77 -23.73
C ILE A 277 3.82 -6.99 -24.94
N LEU A 278 4.74 -6.54 -25.78
CA LEU A 278 4.36 -6.07 -27.12
C LEU A 278 4.06 -7.27 -28.03
N PRO A 279 3.19 -7.14 -29.06
CA PRO A 279 2.75 -8.28 -29.88
C PRO A 279 3.87 -9.12 -30.53
N GLN A 280 5.03 -8.51 -30.78
CA GLN A 280 6.21 -9.14 -31.37
C GLN A 280 7.16 -9.79 -30.36
N GLU A 281 6.94 -9.60 -29.06
CA GLU A 281 7.81 -10.11 -28.02
C GLU A 281 7.42 -11.52 -27.59
N SER A 282 8.34 -12.23 -26.94
CA SER A 282 8.04 -13.55 -26.39
C SER A 282 7.10 -13.42 -25.18
N PRO A 283 5.95 -14.13 -25.14
CA PRO A 283 5.05 -14.11 -23.98
C PRO A 283 5.68 -14.64 -22.69
N ARG A 284 6.80 -15.36 -22.81
CA ARG A 284 7.64 -15.79 -21.69
C ARG A 284 8.23 -14.63 -20.88
N LEU A 285 8.22 -13.42 -21.45
CA LEU A 285 8.71 -12.19 -20.84
C LEU A 285 7.60 -11.33 -20.23
N SER A 286 6.36 -11.83 -20.14
CA SER A 286 5.37 -11.23 -19.24
C SER A 286 5.88 -11.34 -17.80
N VAL A 287 5.78 -10.25 -17.05
CA VAL A 287 6.37 -10.14 -15.71
C VAL A 287 5.26 -10.04 -14.66
N LEU A 288 5.20 -11.00 -13.76
CA LEU A 288 4.40 -10.90 -12.53
C LEU A 288 5.26 -10.24 -11.46
N TRP A 289 5.09 -8.94 -11.25
CA TRP A 289 5.69 -8.22 -10.14
C TRP A 289 4.81 -8.40 -8.90
N THR A 290 5.32 -9.02 -7.85
CA THR A 290 4.53 -9.28 -6.64
C THR A 290 5.25 -8.88 -5.36
N ILE A 291 4.51 -8.23 -4.46
CA ILE A 291 4.83 -8.10 -3.04
C ILE A 291 4.02 -9.18 -2.30
N LEU A 292 4.71 -10.15 -1.70
CA LEU A 292 4.09 -11.16 -0.84
C LEU A 292 3.92 -10.62 0.59
N GLY A 293 2.78 -10.92 1.22
CA GLY A 293 2.40 -10.38 2.51
C GLY A 293 1.90 -8.93 2.43
N GLN A 294 2.00 -8.21 3.54
CA GLN A 294 1.53 -6.83 3.66
C GLN A 294 2.32 -5.88 2.74
N PRO A 295 1.69 -5.17 1.78
CA PRO A 295 2.38 -4.28 0.85
C PRO A 295 3.26 -3.21 1.52
N ALA A 296 2.83 -2.66 2.65
CA ALA A 296 3.62 -1.70 3.44
C ALA A 296 4.92 -2.29 4.02
N ALA A 297 4.95 -3.62 4.17
CA ALA A 297 5.95 -4.40 4.87
C ALA A 297 6.86 -5.23 3.95
N GLY A 298 6.56 -5.31 2.65
CA GLY A 298 7.23 -6.20 1.70
C GLY A 298 7.99 -5.49 0.58
N ILE A 299 8.70 -6.28 -0.23
CA ILE A 299 9.48 -5.85 -1.40
C ILE A 299 8.90 -6.51 -2.66
N ALA A 300 8.75 -5.74 -3.74
CA ALA A 300 8.30 -6.25 -5.03
C ALA A 300 9.41 -7.08 -5.70
N VAL A 301 9.04 -8.28 -6.17
CA VAL A 301 9.93 -9.22 -6.87
C VAL A 301 9.29 -9.64 -8.20
N PRO A 302 10.06 -9.72 -9.31
CA PRO A 302 9.56 -10.18 -10.60
C PRO A 302 9.62 -11.70 -10.73
N TYR A 303 8.56 -12.27 -11.29
CA TYR A 303 8.45 -13.70 -11.62
C TYR A 303 7.99 -13.87 -13.07
N PHE A 304 8.44 -14.94 -13.72
CA PHE A 304 8.19 -15.19 -15.14
C PHE A 304 7.48 -16.54 -15.35
N PRO A 305 6.54 -16.66 -16.31
CA PRO A 305 5.74 -17.87 -16.53
C PRO A 305 6.52 -18.95 -17.30
N VAL A 306 7.74 -19.29 -16.84
CA VAL A 306 8.68 -20.16 -17.57
C VAL A 306 9.10 -21.42 -16.81
N GLY A 307 8.79 -21.52 -15.50
CA GLY A 307 9.16 -22.68 -14.71
C GLY A 307 8.96 -22.47 -13.20
N GLN A 308 9.56 -23.37 -12.43
CA GLN A 308 9.46 -23.36 -10.97
C GLN A 308 9.89 -22.01 -10.38
N THR A 309 9.13 -21.56 -9.40
CA THR A 309 9.35 -20.28 -8.72
C THR A 309 10.41 -20.43 -7.62
N PRO A 310 11.08 -19.33 -7.23
CA PRO A 310 12.10 -19.38 -6.19
C PRO A 310 11.56 -19.91 -4.85
N ALA A 311 12.35 -20.70 -4.13
CA ALA A 311 11.98 -21.20 -2.80
C ALA A 311 11.68 -20.07 -1.79
N ALA A 312 12.21 -18.86 -2.01
CA ALA A 312 11.89 -17.68 -1.22
C ALA A 312 10.43 -17.19 -1.40
N ALA A 313 9.79 -17.56 -2.51
CA ALA A 313 8.43 -17.18 -2.90
C ALA A 313 7.43 -18.36 -2.87
N ASN A 314 7.91 -19.59 -2.68
CA ASN A 314 7.15 -20.83 -2.68
C ASN A 314 7.93 -21.88 -1.87
N GLY A 315 7.78 -21.83 -0.54
CA GLY A 315 8.58 -22.63 0.38
C GLY A 315 8.03 -24.05 0.56
N THR A 316 8.52 -24.76 1.59
CA THR A 316 8.02 -26.12 1.89
C THR A 316 6.63 -26.13 2.51
N THR A 317 6.27 -25.05 3.21
CA THR A 317 5.02 -24.92 3.97
C THR A 317 4.36 -23.56 3.69
N THR A 318 5.17 -22.50 3.72
CA THR A 318 4.81 -21.11 3.39
C THR A 318 6.00 -20.45 2.69
N ALA A 319 5.76 -19.32 2.02
CA ALA A 319 6.80 -18.55 1.34
C ALA A 319 7.60 -17.67 2.33
N PRO A 320 8.94 -17.83 2.44
CA PRO A 320 9.76 -17.02 3.34
C PRO A 320 9.64 -15.49 3.17
N LEU A 321 9.42 -15.01 1.93
CA LEU A 321 9.15 -13.59 1.66
C LEU A 321 7.82 -13.12 2.27
N CYS A 322 6.81 -13.98 2.27
CA CYS A 322 5.52 -13.69 2.93
C CYS A 322 5.70 -13.71 4.45
N ASP A 323 6.34 -14.75 4.99
CA ASP A 323 6.54 -14.93 6.43
C ASP A 323 7.21 -13.70 7.08
N ILE A 324 8.29 -13.21 6.50
CA ILE A 324 9.02 -12.05 7.04
C ILE A 324 8.21 -10.75 6.88
N SER A 325 7.43 -10.62 5.80
CA SER A 325 6.52 -9.49 5.57
C SER A 325 5.40 -9.46 6.62
N LEU A 326 4.84 -10.63 6.98
CA LEU A 326 3.85 -10.76 8.06
C LEU A 326 4.44 -10.49 9.46
N GLN A 327 5.69 -10.85 9.69
CA GLN A 327 6.39 -10.48 10.93
C GLN A 327 6.57 -8.95 11.04
N ILE A 328 7.02 -8.29 9.97
CA ILE A 328 7.11 -6.83 9.92
C ILE A 328 5.72 -6.19 10.08
N ARG A 329 4.68 -6.74 9.44
CA ARG A 329 3.29 -6.28 9.60
C ARG A 329 2.88 -6.22 11.06
N SER A 330 3.22 -7.23 11.87
CA SER A 330 2.87 -7.24 13.30
C SER A 330 3.49 -6.09 14.09
N LEU A 331 4.65 -5.58 13.64
CA LEU A 331 5.31 -4.41 14.23
C LEU A 331 4.70 -3.10 13.76
N LEU A 332 4.08 -3.06 12.56
CA LEU A 332 3.50 -1.86 11.97
C LEU A 332 2.06 -1.61 12.43
N PHE A 333 1.28 -2.68 12.65
CA PHE A 333 -0.12 -2.64 13.09
C PHE A 333 -0.25 -3.07 14.56
N ASP A 334 0.50 -2.40 15.44
CA ASP A 334 0.65 -2.78 16.85
C ASP A 334 -0.34 -2.08 17.80
N TYR A 335 -1.27 -1.29 17.27
CA TYR A 335 -2.31 -0.66 18.09
C TYR A 335 -3.38 -1.68 18.52
N SER A 336 -3.18 -2.28 19.70
CA SER A 336 -4.00 -3.38 20.23
C SER A 336 -5.50 -3.08 20.35
N ALA A 337 -5.88 -1.81 20.54
CA ALA A 337 -7.30 -1.44 20.63
C ALA A 337 -8.02 -1.48 19.27
N ASN A 338 -7.28 -1.34 18.16
CA ASN A 338 -7.81 -1.45 16.80
C ASN A 338 -6.67 -1.70 15.80
N ASN A 339 -6.57 -2.92 15.28
CA ASN A 339 -5.50 -3.34 14.38
C ASN A 339 -5.62 -2.78 12.94
N HIS A 340 -6.62 -1.94 12.66
CA HIS A 340 -6.72 -1.19 11.39
C HIS A 340 -5.83 0.06 11.36
N TYR A 341 -5.13 0.38 12.46
CA TYR A 341 -4.21 1.51 12.50
C TYR A 341 -2.77 1.06 12.27
N ILE A 342 -2.07 1.79 11.39
CA ILE A 342 -0.64 1.61 11.10
C ILE A 342 0.19 2.73 11.72
N ASP A 343 1.31 2.40 12.33
CA ASP A 343 2.30 3.35 12.83
C ASP A 343 3.17 3.89 11.69
N SER A 344 2.90 5.14 11.27
CA SER A 344 3.62 5.76 10.16
C SER A 344 5.08 6.10 10.48
N TYR A 345 5.45 6.28 11.75
CA TYR A 345 6.81 6.59 12.17
C TYR A 345 7.74 5.38 12.04
N LYS A 346 7.20 4.17 12.11
CA LYS A 346 7.96 2.94 11.81
C LYS A 346 8.23 2.76 10.33
N LEU A 347 7.38 3.31 9.45
CA LEU A 347 7.60 3.30 8.01
C LEU A 347 8.69 4.29 7.60
N ARG A 348 8.58 5.54 8.06
CA ARG A 348 9.60 6.58 7.92
C ARG A 348 9.64 7.45 9.17
N ASP A 349 10.83 7.75 9.66
CA ASP A 349 11.00 8.70 10.77
C ASP A 349 11.41 10.10 10.29
N ASP A 350 11.42 11.07 11.22
CA ASP A 350 11.78 12.48 10.95
C ASP A 350 13.22 12.68 10.42
N ASN A 351 14.08 11.66 10.51
CA ASN A 351 15.47 11.68 10.03
C ASN A 351 15.63 10.85 8.75
N ALA A 352 14.54 10.58 8.02
CA ALA A 352 14.51 9.71 6.85
C ALA A 352 14.96 8.26 7.12
N GLY A 353 14.84 7.80 8.38
CA GLY A 353 14.99 6.40 8.79
C GLY A 353 13.68 5.60 8.60
N GLY A 354 13.44 4.62 9.47
CA GLY A 354 12.29 3.70 9.39
C GLY A 354 12.49 2.50 8.44
N LEU A 355 11.45 1.68 8.28
CA LEU A 355 11.47 0.50 7.41
C LEU A 355 11.76 0.86 5.96
N TRP A 356 11.08 1.88 5.43
CA TRP A 356 11.16 2.25 4.02
C TRP A 356 12.52 2.79 3.61
N SER A 357 13.30 3.36 4.52
CA SER A 357 14.70 3.74 4.22
C SER A 357 15.61 2.54 3.99
N LYS A 358 15.23 1.35 4.48
CA LYS A 358 15.97 0.10 4.31
C LYS A 358 15.50 -0.69 3.09
N ILE A 359 14.18 -0.82 2.91
CA ILE A 359 13.61 -1.70 1.87
C ILE A 359 13.46 -1.02 0.50
N PHE A 360 13.21 0.29 0.44
CA PHE A 360 13.01 0.97 -0.84
C PHE A 360 14.27 1.05 -1.70
N PRO A 361 15.48 1.34 -1.16
CA PRO A 361 16.70 1.27 -1.98
C PRO A 361 16.96 -0.14 -2.54
N ALA A 362 16.58 -1.18 -1.80
CA ALA A 362 16.68 -2.56 -2.28
C ALA A 362 15.68 -2.82 -3.41
N GLU A 363 14.42 -2.39 -3.26
CA GLU A 363 13.40 -2.50 -4.30
C GLU A 363 13.76 -1.68 -5.56
N ASP A 364 14.33 -0.48 -5.41
CA ASP A 364 14.80 0.33 -6.54
C ASP A 364 15.93 -0.37 -7.32
N SER A 365 16.81 -1.08 -6.60
CA SER A 365 17.87 -1.91 -7.20
C SER A 365 17.27 -3.09 -7.96
N ILE A 366 16.25 -3.74 -7.40
CA ILE A 366 15.54 -4.86 -8.04
C ILE A 366 14.86 -4.38 -9.33
N PHE A 367 14.13 -3.25 -9.29
CA PHE A 367 13.52 -2.67 -10.48
C PHE A 367 14.57 -2.38 -11.55
N THR A 368 15.66 -1.71 -11.17
CA THR A 368 16.72 -1.30 -12.11
C THR A 368 17.37 -2.51 -12.80
N VAL A 369 17.77 -3.52 -12.02
CA VAL A 369 18.41 -4.72 -12.57
C VAL A 369 17.44 -5.52 -13.44
N SER A 370 16.21 -5.71 -12.98
CA SER A 370 15.23 -6.54 -13.67
C SER A 370 14.72 -5.89 -14.95
N ASP A 371 14.53 -4.57 -14.97
CA ASP A 371 14.15 -3.84 -16.18
C ASP A 371 15.28 -3.87 -17.21
N SER A 372 16.53 -3.71 -16.77
CA SER A 372 17.70 -3.78 -17.63
C SER A 372 17.85 -5.16 -18.28
N ILE A 373 17.76 -6.24 -17.49
CA ILE A 373 17.94 -7.60 -18.01
C ILE A 373 16.75 -8.03 -18.88
N THR A 374 15.52 -7.65 -18.53
CA THR A 374 14.33 -7.95 -19.34
C THR A 374 14.39 -7.20 -20.67
N THR A 375 14.87 -5.95 -20.69
CA THR A 375 15.10 -5.20 -21.93
C THR A 375 16.14 -5.87 -22.82
N GLN A 376 17.22 -6.40 -22.22
CA GLN A 376 18.21 -7.17 -22.95
C GLN A 376 17.59 -8.42 -23.57
N TRP A 377 16.83 -9.21 -22.81
CA TRP A 377 16.16 -10.41 -23.33
C TRP A 377 15.18 -10.11 -24.45
N ARG A 378 14.44 -9.00 -24.37
CA ARG A 378 13.52 -8.55 -25.43
C ARG A 378 14.23 -8.27 -26.77
N SER A 379 15.52 -7.92 -26.73
CA SER A 379 16.33 -7.69 -27.92
C SER A 379 16.97 -8.95 -28.53
N GLN A 380 16.88 -10.09 -27.84
CA GLN A 380 17.51 -11.34 -28.25
C GLN A 380 16.58 -12.21 -29.09
N THR A 381 17.17 -12.94 -30.05
CA THR A 381 16.45 -13.93 -30.87
C THR A 381 16.12 -15.20 -30.11
N THR A 382 16.92 -15.53 -29.09
CA THR A 382 16.75 -16.71 -28.24
C THR A 382 17.03 -16.32 -26.78
N ILE A 383 16.22 -16.82 -25.87
CA ILE A 383 16.30 -16.52 -24.44
C ILE A 383 16.34 -17.84 -23.68
N SER A 384 17.39 -18.03 -22.88
CA SER A 384 17.60 -19.20 -22.05
C SER A 384 16.58 -19.23 -20.91
N THR A 385 15.84 -20.35 -20.78
CA THR A 385 14.96 -20.57 -19.62
C THR A 385 15.76 -20.55 -18.32
N ASP A 386 16.92 -21.18 -18.32
CA ASP A 386 17.76 -21.31 -17.14
C ASP A 386 18.27 -19.94 -16.67
N ASP A 387 18.56 -19.02 -17.61
CA ASP A 387 18.99 -17.67 -17.28
C ASP A 387 17.85 -16.87 -16.60
N ILE A 388 16.61 -17.02 -17.09
CA ILE A 388 15.43 -16.40 -16.46
C ILE A 388 15.23 -16.97 -15.05
N LEU A 389 15.28 -18.31 -14.91
CA LEU A 389 15.09 -19.00 -13.63
C LEU A 389 16.17 -18.63 -12.61
N GLN A 390 17.44 -18.58 -13.02
CA GLN A 390 18.56 -18.16 -12.16
C GLN A 390 18.44 -16.68 -11.77
N THR A 391 17.99 -15.82 -12.69
CA THR A 391 17.78 -14.39 -12.40
C THR A 391 16.68 -14.20 -11.37
N GLN A 392 15.49 -14.79 -11.55
CA GLN A 392 14.42 -14.65 -10.56
C GLN A 392 14.81 -15.24 -9.21
N GLN A 393 15.57 -16.34 -9.19
CA GLN A 393 16.11 -16.92 -7.96
C GLN A 393 17.05 -15.95 -7.23
N ALA A 394 18.00 -15.35 -7.95
CA ALA A 394 18.95 -14.39 -7.38
C ALA A 394 18.26 -13.13 -6.83
N VAL A 395 17.28 -12.60 -7.59
CA VAL A 395 16.50 -11.42 -7.19
C VAL A 395 15.63 -11.72 -5.97
N ALA A 396 14.92 -12.84 -5.94
CA ALA A 396 14.09 -13.24 -4.79
C ALA A 396 14.94 -13.48 -3.52
N GLN A 397 16.11 -14.11 -3.65
CA GLN A 397 17.04 -14.27 -2.53
C GLN A 397 17.61 -12.94 -2.04
N TYR A 398 17.90 -12.00 -2.94
CA TYR A 398 18.33 -10.65 -2.56
C TYR A 398 17.24 -9.91 -1.80
N ALA A 399 16.00 -9.96 -2.29
CA ALA A 399 14.84 -9.38 -1.61
C ALA A 399 14.67 -9.98 -0.21
N LEU A 400 14.70 -11.31 -0.07
CA LEU A 400 14.57 -11.99 1.22
C LEU A 400 15.65 -11.57 2.21
N ARG A 401 16.92 -11.51 1.79
CA ARG A 401 18.02 -11.05 2.65
C ARG A 401 17.83 -9.60 3.10
N LYS A 402 17.44 -8.71 2.19
CA LYS A 402 17.22 -7.29 2.51
C LYS A 402 16.04 -7.09 3.45
N LEU A 403 14.96 -7.86 3.24
CA LEU A 403 13.78 -7.80 4.08
C LEU A 403 14.04 -8.37 5.47
N SER A 404 14.76 -9.50 5.56
CA SER A 404 15.19 -10.09 6.83
C SER A 404 16.08 -9.13 7.61
N HIS A 405 17.06 -8.50 6.96
CA HIS A 405 17.91 -7.50 7.60
C HIS A 405 17.13 -6.26 8.06
N ALA A 406 16.13 -5.83 7.28
CA ALA A 406 15.27 -4.72 7.67
C ALA A 406 14.45 -5.06 8.93
N PHE A 407 13.87 -6.26 8.98
CA PHE A 407 13.17 -6.81 10.13
C PHE A 407 14.07 -6.94 11.36
N GLU A 408 15.26 -7.54 11.22
CA GLU A 408 16.26 -7.62 12.29
C GLU A 408 16.52 -6.22 12.87
N GLY A 409 16.73 -5.22 12.03
CA GLY A 409 16.93 -3.85 12.49
C GLY A 409 15.68 -3.15 13.04
N MET A 410 14.50 -3.77 13.02
CA MET A 410 13.27 -3.32 13.72
C MET A 410 13.03 -4.07 15.03
N VAL A 411 13.50 -5.32 15.16
CA VAL A 411 13.35 -6.11 16.40
C VAL A 411 14.57 -6.01 17.32
N THR A 412 15.76 -5.81 16.78
CA THR A 412 16.99 -5.55 17.55
C THR A 412 17.02 -4.15 18.12
N SER A 413 16.03 -3.31 17.82
CA SER A 413 15.67 -2.18 18.68
C SER A 413 14.89 -2.63 19.93
N ILE A 414 15.40 -3.65 20.62
CA ILE A 414 15.13 -3.91 22.03
C ILE A 414 16.38 -3.47 22.78
N SER A 415 16.18 -2.64 23.80
CA SER A 415 17.10 -2.41 24.91
C SER A 415 17.90 -3.67 25.27
N ASP A 416 19.20 -3.65 25.01
CA ASP A 416 20.14 -4.65 25.51
C ASP A 416 19.98 -4.83 27.04
N PRO A 417 19.61 -6.02 27.55
CA PRO A 417 19.49 -6.23 28.99
C PRO A 417 20.82 -6.46 29.71
N GLN A 418 21.98 -6.61 29.06
CA GLN A 418 23.27 -6.79 29.74
C GLN A 418 24.50 -6.25 28.99
N THR A 419 24.40 -5.02 28.50
CA THR A 419 25.58 -4.14 28.45
C THR A 419 25.26 -2.88 29.23
N ILE A 420 25.99 -2.65 30.32
CA ILE A 420 26.04 -1.34 31.00
C ILE A 420 26.72 -0.38 30.02
N ALA A 421 25.96 0.08 29.02
CA ALA A 421 26.32 1.12 28.09
C ALA A 421 25.36 2.29 28.31
N ILE A 422 25.86 3.30 29.00
CA ILE A 422 25.18 4.55 29.29
C ILE A 422 24.97 5.29 27.96
N GLY A 423 23.79 5.15 27.35
CA GLY A 423 23.37 5.88 26.15
C GLY A 423 21.82 5.94 26.06
N PRO A 424 21.21 7.13 25.89
CA PRO A 424 19.82 7.35 26.31
C PRO A 424 18.78 6.88 25.27
N SER A 425 17.75 6.20 25.76
CA SER A 425 16.39 6.31 25.26
C SER A 425 16.10 7.81 25.01
N ARG A 426 15.79 8.19 23.77
CA ARG A 426 15.92 9.59 23.35
C ARG A 426 14.74 10.43 23.82
N PHE A 427 15.00 11.45 24.62
CA PHE A 427 14.05 12.55 24.84
C PHE A 427 13.68 13.17 23.48
N GLN A 428 12.40 13.49 23.28
CA GLN A 428 11.90 14.08 22.03
C GLN A 428 11.01 15.28 22.32
N LEU A 429 11.12 16.33 21.49
CA LEU A 429 10.25 17.50 21.51
C LEU A 429 9.50 17.56 20.18
N TRP A 430 8.18 17.50 20.25
CA TRP A 430 7.27 17.58 19.10
C TRP A 430 6.91 19.03 18.80
N GLN A 431 6.32 19.30 17.64
CA GLN A 431 5.80 20.64 17.32
C GLN A 431 4.60 20.97 18.22
N ASN A 432 4.50 22.22 18.69
CA ASN A 432 3.34 22.62 19.47
C ASN A 432 2.08 22.58 18.59
N TYR A 433 0.94 22.22 19.16
CA TYR A 433 -0.32 22.17 18.43
C TYR A 433 -1.46 22.78 19.26
N PRO A 434 -2.26 23.68 18.68
CA PRO A 434 -2.15 24.21 17.30
C PRO A 434 -0.90 25.10 17.09
N ASN A 435 -0.46 25.25 15.84
CA ASN A 435 0.60 26.20 15.44
C ASN A 435 0.43 26.62 13.97
N PRO A 436 -0.07 27.84 13.66
CA PRO A 436 -0.33 28.92 14.60
C PRO A 436 -1.47 28.62 15.59
N PHE A 437 -1.44 29.26 16.77
CA PHE A 437 -2.48 29.11 17.78
C PHE A 437 -3.06 30.46 18.21
N ASN A 438 -4.31 30.42 18.69
CA ASN A 438 -4.97 31.51 19.42
C ASN A 438 -5.29 31.01 20.84
N ALA A 439 -5.07 31.86 21.85
CA ALA A 439 -5.24 31.62 23.28
C ALA A 439 -4.37 30.53 23.96
N SER A 440 -4.20 29.34 23.36
CA SER A 440 -3.41 28.25 23.96
C SER A 440 -2.84 27.26 22.96
N THR A 441 -1.77 26.56 23.32
CA THR A 441 -1.18 25.47 22.53
C THR A 441 -0.58 24.40 23.44
N SER A 442 -0.65 23.13 23.06
CA SER A 442 0.07 22.05 23.74
C SER A 442 1.46 21.90 23.15
N ILE A 443 2.48 21.79 23.99
CA ILE A 443 3.87 21.48 23.62
C ILE A 443 4.14 20.02 23.98
N PRO A 444 4.10 19.09 23.01
CA PRO A 444 4.24 17.67 23.30
C PRO A 444 5.72 17.27 23.39
N MET A 445 6.02 16.34 24.29
CA MET A 445 7.34 15.76 24.44
C MET A 445 7.27 14.29 24.86
N THR A 446 8.30 13.53 24.49
CA THR A 446 8.50 12.17 24.97
C THR A 446 9.65 12.17 25.97
N LEU A 447 9.36 11.71 27.19
CA LEU A 447 10.33 11.57 28.27
C LEU A 447 10.86 10.14 28.32
N SER A 448 12.17 10.01 28.49
CA SER A 448 12.83 8.71 28.56
C SER A 448 13.34 8.34 29.95
N ALA A 449 13.29 9.28 30.90
CA ALA A 449 13.55 9.10 32.31
C ALA A 449 12.91 10.24 33.11
N ASP A 450 12.81 10.06 34.42
CA ASP A 450 12.51 11.14 35.35
C ASP A 450 13.57 12.24 35.22
N CYS A 451 13.13 13.49 35.12
CA CYS A 451 14.03 14.63 34.92
C CYS A 451 13.42 15.94 35.39
N PHE A 452 14.24 16.99 35.38
CA PHE A 452 13.80 18.35 35.61
C PHE A 452 13.78 19.07 34.27
N GLY A 453 12.74 19.84 33.99
CA GLY A 453 12.53 20.49 32.70
C GLY A 453 12.48 22.01 32.83
N GLN A 454 12.89 22.70 31.78
CA GLN A 454 12.75 24.14 31.63
C GLN A 454 12.23 24.47 30.24
N LEU A 455 11.07 25.14 30.19
CA LEU A 455 10.51 25.74 28.99
C LEU A 455 10.93 27.21 28.94
N GLN A 456 11.57 27.62 27.85
CA GLN A 456 11.91 29.02 27.59
C GLN A 456 11.28 29.48 26.28
N ILE A 457 10.62 30.64 26.28
CA ILE A 457 10.10 31.30 25.09
C ILE A 457 10.98 32.50 24.77
N PHE A 458 11.34 32.68 23.50
CA PHE A 458 12.19 33.75 23.00
C PHE A 458 11.47 34.52 21.90
N ASP A 459 11.72 35.82 21.80
CA ASP A 459 11.44 36.57 20.59
C ASP A 459 12.49 36.29 19.50
N LEU A 460 12.29 36.89 18.30
CA LEU A 460 13.21 36.72 17.17
C LEU A 460 14.60 37.34 17.39
N LEU A 461 14.74 38.25 18.36
CA LEU A 461 16.03 38.84 18.75
C LEU A 461 16.76 38.00 19.81
N GLY A 462 16.17 36.89 20.24
CA GLY A 462 16.73 35.97 21.23
C GLY A 462 16.52 36.41 22.68
N LYS A 463 15.68 37.42 22.94
CA LYS A 463 15.32 37.82 24.30
C LYS A 463 14.35 36.80 24.90
N ILE A 464 14.64 36.33 26.10
CA ILE A 464 13.74 35.44 26.86
C ILE A 464 12.49 36.24 27.27
N ILE A 465 11.33 35.77 26.82
CA ILE A 465 10.02 36.33 27.15
C ILE A 465 9.37 35.57 28.31
N LEU A 466 9.60 34.27 28.39
CA LEU A 466 9.09 33.41 29.47
C LEU A 466 10.10 32.30 29.77
N SER A 467 10.23 31.94 31.05
CA SER A 467 11.01 30.80 31.49
C SER A 467 10.27 30.11 32.63
N GLN A 468 9.91 28.84 32.43
CA GLN A 468 9.16 28.04 33.40
C GLN A 468 9.89 26.72 33.64
N ASN A 469 10.13 26.42 34.91
CA ASN A 469 10.69 25.14 35.33
C ASN A 469 9.56 24.17 35.68
N PHE A 470 9.77 22.88 35.41
CA PHE A 470 8.79 21.81 35.70
C PHE A 470 9.51 20.52 36.09
N HIS A 471 8.82 19.66 36.84
CA HIS A 471 9.31 18.32 37.15
C HIS A 471 8.66 17.32 36.20
N CYS A 472 9.47 16.43 35.64
CA CYS A 472 9.07 15.42 34.69
C CYS A 472 9.09 14.07 35.40
N SER A 473 7.95 13.63 35.94
CA SER A 473 7.81 12.28 36.49
C SER A 473 7.15 11.34 35.50
N GLN A 474 7.62 10.10 35.48
CA GLN A 474 7.20 8.99 34.62
C GLN A 474 7.65 9.15 33.16
N THR A 475 8.20 8.06 32.62
CA THR A 475 8.57 7.93 31.20
C THR A 475 7.34 7.95 30.31
N GLY A 476 7.50 8.38 29.06
CA GLY A 476 6.46 8.39 28.04
C GLY A 476 6.05 9.78 27.59
N TYR A 477 4.89 9.86 26.95
CA TYR A 477 4.38 11.09 26.36
C TYR A 477 3.86 12.06 27.44
N LYS A 478 4.23 13.34 27.31
CA LYS A 478 3.75 14.45 28.14
C LYS A 478 3.43 15.64 27.27
N GLU A 479 2.54 16.49 27.76
CA GLU A 479 2.22 17.77 27.13
C GLU A 479 2.34 18.89 28.17
N ILE A 480 2.91 20.02 27.75
CA ILE A 480 2.84 21.27 28.49
C ILE A 480 1.81 22.16 27.79
N LEU A 481 0.74 22.51 28.50
CA LEU A 481 -0.19 23.53 28.04
C LEU A 481 0.46 24.90 28.17
N PHE A 482 0.58 25.63 27.06
CA PHE A 482 1.10 26.99 27.00
C PHE A 482 -0.04 27.98 26.71
N GLN A 483 -0.24 28.93 27.61
CA GLN A 483 -1.24 29.99 27.53
C GLN A 483 -0.54 31.35 27.74
N PRO A 484 -0.34 32.16 26.69
CA PRO A 484 0.31 33.45 26.83
C PRO A 484 -0.65 34.53 27.36
N ASP A 485 -0.36 35.11 28.52
CA ASP A 485 -1.21 36.15 29.11
C ASP A 485 -1.09 37.53 28.42
N ASN A 486 0.09 37.87 27.88
CA ASN A 486 0.39 39.21 27.33
C ASN A 486 1.41 39.20 26.17
N LEU A 487 1.34 38.19 25.31
CA LEU A 487 2.20 38.09 24.13
C LEU A 487 1.56 38.87 22.94
N ALA A 488 2.36 39.53 22.10
CA ALA A 488 1.85 40.13 20.86
C ALA A 488 1.71 39.04 19.78
N SER A 489 0.81 39.20 18.81
CA SER A 489 0.77 38.30 17.65
C SER A 489 2.11 38.32 16.93
N GLY A 490 2.64 37.14 16.59
CA GLY A 490 3.94 37.05 15.96
C GLY A 490 4.60 35.68 16.06
N VAL A 491 5.85 35.65 15.59
CA VAL A 491 6.69 34.45 15.63
C VAL A 491 7.63 34.52 16.83
N TYR A 492 7.64 33.43 17.58
CA TYR A 492 8.49 33.18 18.72
C TYR A 492 9.26 31.88 18.51
N LEU A 493 10.26 31.65 19.36
CA LEU A 493 10.93 30.36 19.50
C LEU A 493 10.66 29.83 20.89
N TYR A 494 10.46 28.53 21.04
CA TYR A 494 10.46 27.89 22.35
C TYR A 494 11.57 26.86 22.42
N ARG A 495 12.16 26.71 23.60
CA ARG A 495 13.18 25.72 23.92
C ARG A 495 12.73 24.92 25.12
N ILE A 496 12.80 23.60 25.00
CA ILE A 496 12.79 22.70 26.15
C ILE A 496 14.22 22.31 26.45
N ARG A 497 14.61 22.43 27.72
CA ARG A 497 15.81 21.82 28.30
C ARG A 497 15.38 20.84 29.37
N LEU A 498 15.95 19.64 29.37
CA LEU A 498 15.78 18.66 30.43
C LEU A 498 17.11 18.45 31.13
N PHE A 499 17.06 18.14 32.43
CA PHE A 499 18.19 18.05 33.34
C PHE A 499 18.08 16.80 34.20
N SER A 500 19.22 16.22 34.58
CA SER A 500 19.26 15.02 35.43
C SER A 500 19.09 15.30 36.93
N ASP A 501 19.17 16.57 37.35
CA ASP A 501 19.19 16.97 38.75
C ASP A 501 18.30 18.20 39.01
N ALA A 502 17.83 18.34 40.25
CA ALA A 502 16.96 19.42 40.70
C ALA A 502 17.65 20.79 40.71
N ASP A 503 18.98 20.82 40.63
CA ASP A 503 19.79 22.03 40.59
C ASP A 503 19.92 22.60 39.16
N TYR A 504 19.34 21.93 38.14
CA TYR A 504 19.38 22.32 36.73
C TYR A 504 20.81 22.49 36.19
N ARG A 505 21.78 21.71 36.69
CA ARG A 505 23.20 21.87 36.32
C ARG A 505 23.58 21.08 35.09
N ARG A 506 23.12 19.82 34.98
CA ARG A 506 23.47 18.93 33.87
C ARG A 506 22.30 18.79 32.89
N VAL A 507 22.42 19.45 31.73
CA VAL A 507 21.47 19.32 30.62
C VAL A 507 21.63 17.94 29.96
N ILE A 508 20.52 17.18 29.87
CA ILE A 508 20.45 15.87 29.22
C ILE A 508 19.70 15.91 27.88
N PHE A 509 18.90 16.96 27.64
CA PHE A 509 18.22 17.21 26.36
C PHE A 509 17.99 18.70 26.18
N SER A 510 18.14 19.21 24.96
CA SER A 510 17.79 20.60 24.61
C SER A 510 17.34 20.68 23.17
N LYS A 511 16.12 21.13 22.91
CA LYS A 511 15.60 21.32 21.56
C LYS A 511 14.82 22.62 21.47
N THR A 512 14.94 23.31 20.33
CA THR A 512 14.24 24.56 20.03
C THR A 512 13.34 24.36 18.81
N LYS A 513 12.13 24.93 18.86
CA LYS A 513 11.14 24.92 17.78
C LYS A 513 10.45 26.28 17.67
N LYS A 514 9.78 26.50 16.54
CA LYS A 514 9.10 27.76 16.20
C LYS A 514 7.69 27.76 16.78
N LEU A 515 7.22 28.89 17.29
CA LEU A 515 5.92 29.10 17.93
C LEU A 515 5.23 30.30 17.28
N HIS A 516 4.09 30.12 16.61
CA HIS A 516 3.35 31.19 15.94
C HIS A 516 2.10 31.51 16.73
N TYR A 517 2.04 32.70 17.30
CA TYR A 517 0.90 33.14 18.09
C TYR A 517 0.06 34.16 17.32
N LEU A 518 -1.25 33.94 17.28
CA LEU A 518 -2.25 34.81 16.66
C LEU A 518 -3.26 35.21 17.75
N LYS A 519 -3.21 36.48 18.17
CA LYS A 519 -4.17 37.09 19.09
C LYS A 519 -5.45 37.49 18.38
#